data_AF-A0A944QEY5-F1
#
_entry.id   AF-A0A944QEY5-F1
#
_cell.length_a   1.000
_cell.length_b   1.000
_cell.length_c   1.000
_cell.angle_alpha   90.00
_cell.angle_beta   90.00
_cell.angle_gamma   90.00
#
_symmetry.space_group_name_H-M   'P 1'
#
loop_
_entity.id
_entity.type
_entity.pdbx_description
1 polymer ?
#
loop_
_entity_poly.entity_id
_entity_poly.type
_entity_poly.pdbx_seq_one_letter_code
_entity_poly.pdbx_strand_id
1 'polypeptide(L)'
;MSNEYQLVDGAPRYGARHDGDTSQPTAPASAQRAEETADAAARLGLDHLAAAIDRRLTSSWADKKDPLVEALRTEHPEALAAACALVKLHLGSQRQWRLKAQTVRDTYLAATAQRRRALGSAKEVLFLRLGLMLALIAPPAFVVATSRDDIVKLVLTGAVCIAAAFVGGHFVTVRSRVPVMPNIRGAWLNELRDDVVNATLVAILQNNGVALDRRTVTAGRRGWDSITTAAKAVDALQG
;
A
#
# COMPACT_ATOMS: atom_id res chain seq x y z
N MET A 1 -31.65 -48.90 27.20
CA MET A 1 -31.60 -47.98 26.04
C MET A 1 -30.19 -48.01 25.52
N SER A 2 -29.99 -48.67 24.39
CA SER A 2 -28.70 -49.15 23.90
C SER A 2 -27.96 -48.04 23.14
N ASN A 3 -26.65 -47.96 23.36
CA ASN A 3 -25.73 -46.97 22.81
C ASN A 3 -25.76 -46.93 21.28
N GLU A 4 -26.55 -46.04 20.70
CA GLU A 4 -26.62 -45.76 19.26
C GLU A 4 -25.37 -45.03 18.71
N TYR A 5 -24.38 -44.76 19.56
CA TYR A 5 -23.24 -43.89 19.27
C TYR A 5 -21.86 -44.57 19.22
N GLN A 6 -21.79 -45.89 19.41
CA GLN A 6 -20.53 -46.65 19.39
C GLN A 6 -20.51 -47.65 18.23
N LEU A 7 -19.38 -47.70 17.52
CA LEU A 7 -19.10 -48.77 16.57
C LEU A 7 -18.87 -50.10 17.32
N VAL A 8 -18.96 -51.23 16.61
CA VAL A 8 -18.91 -52.61 17.18
C VAL A 8 -17.62 -52.88 17.97
N ASP A 9 -16.58 -52.11 17.68
CA ASP A 9 -15.23 -52.09 18.22
C ASP A 9 -15.03 -51.06 19.35
N GLY A 10 -16.12 -50.43 19.83
CA GLY A 10 -16.12 -49.51 20.98
C GLY A 10 -15.60 -48.10 20.67
N ALA A 11 -15.18 -47.83 19.43
CA ALA A 11 -14.71 -46.52 19.00
C ALA A 11 -15.88 -45.55 18.71
N PRO A 12 -15.76 -44.26 19.09
CA PRO A 12 -16.77 -43.25 18.79
C PRO A 12 -16.84 -42.98 17.27
N ARG A 13 -18.06 -42.96 16.72
CA ARG A 13 -18.32 -42.82 15.27
C ARG A 13 -17.95 -41.45 14.68
N TYR A 14 -17.77 -40.44 15.54
CA TYR A 14 -17.27 -39.13 15.17
C TYR A 14 -15.94 -38.91 15.91
N GLY A 15 -14.88 -38.62 15.15
CA GLY A 15 -13.53 -38.46 15.67
C GLY A 15 -13.50 -37.52 16.88
N ALA A 16 -12.76 -37.94 17.90
CA ALA A 16 -12.48 -37.12 19.07
C ALA A 16 -11.92 -35.77 18.60
N ARG A 17 -12.62 -34.68 18.92
CA ARG A 17 -12.01 -33.35 18.86
C ARG A 17 -10.85 -33.40 19.84
N HIS A 18 -9.63 -33.35 19.33
CA HIS A 18 -8.47 -33.03 20.14
C HIS A 18 -8.70 -31.63 20.71
N ASP A 19 -9.14 -31.54 21.96
CA ASP A 19 -8.77 -30.44 22.84
C ASP A 19 -7.26 -30.58 23.05
N GLY A 20 -6.52 -30.06 22.07
CA GLY A 20 -5.07 -29.99 22.11
C GLY A 20 -4.66 -28.95 23.13
N ASP A 21 -4.60 -29.37 24.39
CA ASP A 21 -3.75 -28.79 25.41
C ASP A 21 -2.28 -29.07 25.02
N THR A 22 -1.80 -28.34 24.01
CA THR A 22 -0.37 -28.31 23.67
C THR A 22 0.25 -27.13 24.41
N SER A 23 0.60 -27.39 25.67
CA SER A 23 1.76 -26.77 26.32
C SER A 23 3.03 -27.20 25.57
N GLN A 24 3.15 -26.78 24.31
CA GLN A 24 4.35 -26.92 23.52
C GLN A 24 5.21 -25.69 23.80
N PRO A 25 6.49 -25.85 24.18
CA PRO A 25 7.41 -24.73 24.16
C PRO A 25 7.39 -24.19 22.73
N THR A 26 6.90 -22.96 22.56
CA THR A 26 6.98 -22.28 21.28
C THR A 26 8.47 -22.17 20.98
N ALA A 27 8.95 -22.94 19.99
CA ALA A 27 10.29 -22.78 19.45
C ALA A 27 10.51 -21.28 19.24
N PRO A 28 11.66 -20.71 19.64
CA PRO A 28 11.88 -19.27 19.50
C PRO A 28 11.65 -18.94 18.03
N ALA A 29 10.61 -18.14 17.76
CA ALA A 29 10.40 -17.59 16.45
C ALA A 29 11.72 -16.93 16.09
N SER A 30 12.39 -17.45 15.06
CA SER A 30 13.72 -17.01 14.64
C SER A 30 13.75 -15.50 14.74
N ALA A 31 14.56 -14.99 15.67
CA ALA A 31 14.51 -13.60 16.08
C ALA A 31 14.83 -12.76 14.85
N GLN A 32 13.78 -12.18 14.28
CA GLN A 32 13.86 -11.42 13.05
C GLN A 32 14.79 -10.25 13.34
N ARG A 33 15.86 -10.06 12.55
CA ARG A 33 16.79 -8.97 12.86
C ARG A 33 16.00 -7.65 12.83
N ALA A 34 16.25 -6.79 13.80
CA ALA A 34 15.52 -5.53 13.95
C ALA A 34 15.51 -4.70 12.64
N GLU A 35 16.61 -4.79 11.87
CA GLU A 35 16.80 -4.09 10.60
C GLU A 35 15.95 -4.64 9.45
N GLU A 36 15.58 -5.93 9.47
CA GLU A 36 14.91 -6.61 8.35
C GLU A 36 13.59 -5.94 7.97
N THR A 37 12.84 -5.45 8.95
CA THR A 37 11.56 -4.76 8.72
C THR A 37 11.79 -3.42 8.00
N ALA A 38 12.75 -2.63 8.48
CA ALA A 38 13.06 -1.32 7.90
C ALA A 38 13.69 -1.45 6.50
N ASP A 39 14.55 -2.45 6.31
CA ASP A 39 15.13 -2.80 5.01
C ASP A 39 14.08 -3.27 4.01
N ALA A 40 13.18 -4.16 4.43
CA ALA A 40 12.10 -4.62 3.57
C ALA A 40 11.16 -3.46 3.19
N ALA A 41 10.86 -2.55 4.12
CA ALA A 41 10.06 -1.36 3.85
C ALA A 41 10.72 -0.42 2.84
N ALA A 42 12.05 -0.33 2.83
CA ALA A 42 12.80 0.48 1.87
C ALA A 42 12.74 -0.06 0.43
N ARG A 43 12.45 -1.36 0.26
CA ARG A 43 12.31 -2.02 -1.05
C ARG A 43 10.90 -1.92 -1.65
N LEU A 44 9.93 -1.36 -0.91
CA LEU A 44 8.57 -1.23 -1.40
C LEU A 44 8.48 -0.24 -2.56
N GLY A 45 7.87 -0.68 -3.66
CA GLY A 45 7.53 0.17 -4.79
C GLY A 45 6.32 1.05 -4.53
N LEU A 46 6.14 2.07 -5.36
CA LEU A 46 5.04 3.03 -5.19
C LEU A 46 3.65 2.36 -5.34
N ASP A 47 3.52 1.33 -6.18
CA ASP A 47 2.29 0.55 -6.28
C ASP A 47 2.04 -0.31 -5.01
N HIS A 48 3.09 -0.79 -4.33
CA HIS A 48 2.97 -1.51 -3.05
C HIS A 48 2.47 -0.57 -1.95
N LEU A 49 3.04 0.64 -1.88
CA LEU A 49 2.62 1.65 -0.91
C LEU A 49 1.15 2.05 -1.11
N ALA A 50 0.71 2.20 -2.37
CA ALA A 50 -0.68 2.51 -2.68
C ALA A 50 -1.62 1.38 -2.22
N ALA A 51 -1.32 0.13 -2.58
CA ALA A 51 -2.12 -1.02 -2.16
C ALA A 51 -2.14 -1.20 -0.63
N ALA A 52 -1.02 -0.93 0.04
CA ALA A 52 -0.93 -0.96 1.49
C ALA A 52 -1.81 0.12 2.16
N ILE A 53 -1.85 1.33 1.59
CA ILE A 53 -2.75 2.40 2.05
C ILE A 53 -4.21 1.99 1.87
N ASP A 54 -4.60 1.50 0.69
CA ASP A 54 -5.98 1.09 0.43
C ASP A 54 -6.42 -0.02 1.40
N ARG A 55 -5.54 -0.99 1.65
CA ARG A 55 -5.78 -2.06 2.63
C ARG A 55 -5.88 -1.51 4.06
N ARG A 56 -5.05 -0.54 4.44
CA ARG A 56 -5.10 0.10 5.76
C ARG A 56 -6.40 0.87 5.95
N LEU A 57 -6.82 1.66 4.97
CA LEU A 57 -8.05 2.45 4.99
C LEU A 57 -9.32 1.60 5.07
N THR A 58 -9.27 0.36 4.57
CA THR A 58 -10.39 -0.59 4.64
C THR A 58 -10.36 -1.49 5.88
N SER A 59 -9.34 -1.34 6.72
CA SER A 59 -9.15 -2.19 7.89
C SER A 59 -9.68 -1.53 9.16
N SER A 60 -10.64 -2.18 9.83
CA SER A 60 -11.23 -1.67 11.09
C SER A 60 -10.24 -1.50 12.24
N TRP A 61 -9.12 -2.22 12.22
CA TRP A 61 -8.06 -2.07 13.23
C TRP A 61 -7.30 -0.74 13.11
N ALA A 62 -7.34 -0.08 11.94
CA ALA A 62 -6.61 1.15 11.67
C ALA A 62 -7.35 2.42 12.14
N ASP A 63 -8.64 2.30 12.48
CA ASP A 63 -9.50 3.42 12.89
C ASP A 63 -9.12 3.99 14.27
N LYS A 64 -8.51 3.18 15.13
CA LYS A 64 -8.14 3.54 16.50
C LYS A 64 -6.76 3.03 16.85
N LYS A 65 -6.05 3.78 17.69
CA LYS A 65 -4.79 3.33 18.27
C LYS A 65 -5.01 2.08 19.12
N ASP A 66 -4.17 1.07 18.92
CA ASP A 66 -4.23 -0.17 19.70
C ASP A 66 -3.62 0.07 21.09
N PRO A 67 -4.37 -0.17 22.19
CA PRO A 67 -3.89 0.12 23.54
C PRO A 67 -2.65 -0.71 23.92
N LEU A 68 -2.49 -1.92 23.37
CA LEU A 68 -1.30 -2.74 23.62
C LEU A 68 -0.05 -2.12 22.99
N VAL A 69 -0.19 -1.51 21.81
CA VAL A 69 0.92 -0.84 21.12
C VAL A 69 1.28 0.46 21.81
N GLU A 70 0.29 1.23 22.27
CA GLU A 70 0.57 2.47 23.02
C GLU A 70 1.22 2.15 24.38
N ALA A 71 0.77 1.12 25.10
CA ALA A 71 1.42 0.66 26.33
C ALA A 71 2.88 0.24 26.07
N LEU A 72 3.12 -0.57 25.03
CA LEU A 72 4.47 -1.00 24.64
C LEU A 72 5.40 0.19 24.34
N ARG A 73 4.89 1.24 23.69
CA ARG A 73 5.63 2.47 23.38
C ARG A 73 5.98 3.26 24.65
N THR A 74 5.07 3.33 25.61
CA THR A 74 5.27 4.03 26.87
C THR A 74 6.23 3.28 27.79
N GLU A 75 6.16 1.95 27.83
CA GLU A 75 7.00 1.10 28.68
C GLU A 75 8.46 1.02 28.18
N HIS A 76 8.68 1.18 26.87
CA HIS A 76 10.01 1.05 26.26
C HIS A 76 10.39 2.25 25.36
N PRO A 77 10.59 3.46 25.95
CA PRO A 77 10.90 4.66 25.18
C PRO A 77 12.26 4.60 24.47
N GLU A 78 13.25 3.92 25.06
CA GLU A 78 14.58 3.75 24.46
C GLU A 78 14.54 2.85 23.23
N ALA A 79 13.81 1.72 23.32
CA ALA A 79 13.63 0.81 22.19
C ALA A 79 12.80 1.48 21.07
N LEU A 80 11.82 2.32 21.43
CA LEU A 80 11.07 3.12 20.46
C LEU A 80 11.97 4.14 19.76
N ALA A 81 12.86 4.82 20.49
CA ALA A 81 13.82 5.75 19.90
C ALA A 81 14.77 5.02 18.93
N ALA A 82 15.26 3.83 19.31
CA ALA A 82 16.08 2.98 18.44
C ALA A 82 15.32 2.53 17.17
N ALA A 83 14.06 2.10 17.31
CA ALA A 83 13.21 1.74 16.17
C ALA A 83 13.00 2.92 15.22
N CYS A 84 12.68 4.10 15.76
CA CYS A 84 12.54 5.34 14.99
C CYS A 84 13.84 5.72 14.27
N ALA A 85 14.99 5.54 14.91
CA ALA A 85 16.30 5.80 14.32
C ALA A 85 16.60 4.85 13.16
N LEU A 86 16.36 3.55 13.33
CA LEU A 86 16.52 2.56 12.26
C LEU A 86 15.59 2.85 11.08
N VAL A 87 14.29 3.08 11.33
CA VAL A 87 13.36 3.41 10.26
C VAL A 87 13.75 4.70 9.54
N LYS A 88 14.27 5.70 10.26
CA LYS A 88 14.80 6.93 9.66
C LYS A 88 16.06 6.69 8.84
N LEU A 89 16.95 5.80 9.27
CA LEU A 89 18.15 5.42 8.53
C LEU A 89 17.80 4.81 7.17
N HIS A 90 16.88 3.84 7.14
CA HIS A 90 16.52 3.13 5.91
C HIS A 90 15.55 3.92 5.02
N LEU A 91 14.51 4.53 5.58
CA LEU A 91 13.48 5.21 4.79
C LEU A 91 13.81 6.69 4.52
N GLY A 92 14.62 7.33 5.36
CA GLY A 92 14.89 8.76 5.29
C GLY A 92 13.67 9.59 5.71
N SER A 93 13.55 10.79 5.14
CA SER A 93 12.34 11.60 5.22
C SER A 93 11.22 11.00 4.38
N GLN A 94 9.99 11.46 4.63
CA GLN A 94 8.83 11.03 3.85
C GLN A 94 8.99 11.23 2.34
N ARG A 95 9.53 12.40 1.94
CA ARG A 95 9.82 12.70 0.54
C ARG A 95 10.87 11.76 -0.03
N GLN A 96 11.91 11.45 0.73
CA GLN A 96 12.95 10.51 0.33
C GLN A 96 12.38 9.10 0.14
N TRP A 97 11.55 8.63 1.06
CA TRP A 97 10.91 7.31 0.93
C TRP A 97 10.01 7.23 -0.30
N ARG A 98 9.20 8.26 -0.57
CA ARG A 98 8.38 8.33 -1.79
C ARG A 98 9.23 8.30 -3.06
N LEU A 99 10.36 9.02 -3.09
CA LEU A 99 11.29 9.00 -4.22
C LEU A 99 11.93 7.60 -4.39
N LYS A 100 12.35 6.95 -3.30
CA LYS A 100 12.86 5.56 -3.35
C LYS A 100 11.80 4.61 -3.92
N ALA A 101 10.56 4.70 -3.44
CA ALA A 101 9.45 3.88 -3.94
C ALA A 101 9.14 4.13 -5.42
N GLN A 102 9.28 5.39 -5.87
CA GLN A 102 9.19 5.74 -7.29
C GLN A 102 10.32 5.08 -8.11
N THR A 103 11.57 5.14 -7.63
CA THR A 103 12.69 4.49 -8.35
C THR A 103 12.53 2.98 -8.46
N VAL A 104 11.99 2.33 -7.42
CA VAL A 104 11.67 0.89 -7.45
C VAL A 104 10.63 0.61 -8.54
N ARG A 105 9.54 1.38 -8.56
CA ARG A 105 8.50 1.26 -9.59
C ARG A 105 9.04 1.48 -11.00
N ASP A 106 9.85 2.52 -11.19
CA ASP A 106 10.43 2.84 -12.49
C ASP A 106 11.36 1.71 -12.98
N THR A 107 12.07 1.04 -12.06
CA THR A 107 12.90 -0.12 -12.36
C THR A 107 12.05 -1.32 -12.82
N TYR A 108 10.95 -1.63 -12.12
CA TYR A 108 10.01 -2.68 -12.53
C TYR A 108 9.36 -2.38 -13.89
N LEU A 109 9.00 -1.12 -14.12
CA LEU A 109 8.36 -0.69 -15.37
C LEU A 109 9.35 -0.49 -16.51
N ALA A 110 10.67 -0.47 -16.28
CA ALA A 110 11.67 -0.13 -17.29
C ALA A 110 11.56 -1.03 -18.54
N ALA A 111 11.46 -2.35 -18.35
CA ALA A 111 11.32 -3.32 -19.45
C ALA A 111 10.01 -3.11 -20.24
N THR A 112 8.92 -2.77 -19.55
CA THR A 112 7.62 -2.48 -20.18
C THR A 112 7.63 -1.14 -20.90
N ALA A 113 8.27 -0.12 -20.33
CA ALA A 113 8.47 1.18 -20.95
C ALA A 113 9.34 1.07 -22.21
N GLN A 114 10.40 0.25 -22.18
CA GLN A 114 11.26 0.00 -23.34
C GLN A 114 10.51 -0.72 -24.45
N ARG A 115 9.74 -1.77 -24.13
CA ARG A 115 8.86 -2.46 -25.11
C ARG A 115 7.88 -1.49 -25.76
N ARG A 116 7.23 -0.62 -24.98
CA ARG A 116 6.29 0.39 -25.51
C ARG A 116 6.95 1.47 -26.35
N ARG A 117 8.16 1.92 -26.00
CA ARG A 117 8.95 2.82 -26.83
C ARG A 117 9.30 2.19 -28.17
N ALA A 118 9.70 0.92 -28.17
CA ALA A 118 10.00 0.16 -29.39
C ALA A 118 8.76 -0.02 -30.29
N LEU A 119 7.57 -0.15 -29.69
CA LEU A 119 6.29 -0.23 -30.40
C LEU A 119 5.75 1.12 -30.92
N GLY A 120 6.47 2.24 -30.75
CA GLY A 120 6.05 3.56 -31.21
C GLY A 120 4.88 4.19 -30.44
N SER A 121 4.28 3.46 -29.49
CA SER A 121 3.07 3.88 -28.76
C SER A 121 3.27 5.17 -27.95
N ALA A 122 4.52 5.48 -27.56
CA ALA A 122 4.81 6.73 -26.84
C ALA A 122 4.57 7.98 -27.69
N LYS A 123 4.83 7.92 -29.01
CA LYS A 123 4.56 9.03 -29.94
C LYS A 123 3.05 9.17 -30.19
N GLU A 124 2.35 8.05 -30.36
CA GLU A 124 0.90 8.03 -30.57
C GLU A 124 0.15 8.67 -29.38
N VAL A 125 0.55 8.34 -28.15
CA VAL A 125 -0.01 8.94 -26.93
C VAL A 125 0.28 10.44 -26.85
N LEU A 126 1.48 10.87 -27.23
CA LEU A 126 1.83 12.29 -27.26
C LEU A 126 0.96 13.04 -28.27
N PHE A 127 0.77 12.51 -29.48
CA PHE A 127 -0.09 13.10 -30.51
C PHE A 127 -1.55 13.15 -30.07
N LEU A 128 -2.08 12.08 -29.47
CA LEU A 128 -3.44 12.05 -28.91
C LEU A 128 -3.64 13.11 -27.82
N ARG A 129 -2.65 13.28 -26.93
CA ARG A 129 -2.71 14.32 -25.88
C ARG A 129 -2.62 15.74 -26.44
N LEU A 130 -1.74 15.96 -27.42
CA LEU A 130 -1.62 17.27 -28.09
C LEU A 130 -2.87 17.61 -28.89
N GLY A 131 -3.44 16.65 -29.62
CA GLY A 131 -4.69 16.81 -30.34
C GLY A 131 -5.85 17.14 -29.41
N LEU A 132 -5.96 16.45 -28.26
CA LEU A 132 -6.95 16.76 -27.24
C LEU A 132 -6.76 18.17 -26.66
N MET A 133 -5.53 18.58 -26.36
CA MET A 133 -5.26 19.95 -25.89
C MET A 133 -5.69 21.00 -26.92
N LEU A 134 -5.34 20.81 -28.20
CA LEU A 134 -5.75 21.71 -29.28
C LEU A 134 -7.27 21.79 -29.42
N ALA A 135 -7.95 20.65 -29.37
CA ALA A 135 -9.42 20.58 -29.44
C ALA A 135 -10.12 21.28 -28.26
N LEU A 136 -9.46 21.34 -27.09
CA LEU A 136 -9.99 22.01 -25.90
C LEU A 136 -9.70 23.51 -25.86
N ILE A 137 -8.62 23.97 -26.51
CA ILE A 137 -8.21 25.38 -26.52
C ILE A 137 -8.84 26.14 -27.70
N ALA A 138 -9.01 25.49 -28.85
CA ALA A 138 -9.50 26.14 -30.06
C ALA A 138 -10.91 26.74 -29.92
N PRO A 139 -11.92 26.06 -29.33
CA PRO A 139 -13.26 26.63 -29.22
C PRO A 139 -13.32 27.87 -28.30
N PRO A 140 -12.75 27.86 -27.07
CA PRO A 140 -12.69 29.07 -26.25
C PRO A 140 -11.93 30.21 -26.92
N ALA A 141 -10.78 29.93 -27.56
CA ALA A 141 -10.00 30.94 -28.26
C ALA A 141 -10.79 31.58 -29.43
N PHE A 142 -11.56 30.77 -30.16
CA PHE A 142 -12.43 31.25 -31.23
C PHE A 142 -13.56 32.14 -30.70
N VAL A 143 -14.21 31.76 -29.59
CA VAL A 143 -15.27 32.58 -28.96
C VAL A 143 -14.70 33.91 -28.47
N VAL A 144 -13.52 33.91 -27.83
CA VAL A 144 -12.86 35.16 -27.40
C VAL A 144 -12.52 36.06 -28.59
N ALA A 145 -12.11 35.48 -29.72
CA ALA A 145 -11.75 36.24 -30.92
C ALA A 145 -12.95 36.81 -31.68
N THR A 146 -14.12 36.17 -31.61
CA THR A 146 -15.29 36.51 -32.45
C THR A 146 -16.46 37.13 -31.68
N SER A 147 -16.55 36.92 -30.36
CA SER A 147 -17.70 37.33 -29.54
C SER A 147 -17.27 37.60 -28.10
N ARG A 148 -16.29 38.51 -27.92
CA ARG A 148 -15.63 38.78 -26.64
C ARG A 148 -16.58 39.19 -25.51
N ASP A 149 -17.68 39.88 -25.85
CA ASP A 149 -18.63 40.42 -24.87
C ASP A 149 -19.75 39.41 -24.51
N ASP A 150 -19.84 38.29 -25.22
CA ASP A 150 -20.83 37.24 -24.98
C ASP A 150 -20.31 36.23 -23.95
N ILE A 151 -20.32 36.67 -22.69
CA ILE A 151 -19.85 35.90 -21.52
C ILE A 151 -20.60 34.57 -21.41
N VAL A 152 -21.88 34.52 -21.80
CA VAL A 152 -22.72 33.32 -21.72
C VAL A 152 -22.19 32.23 -22.67
N LYS A 153 -21.85 32.58 -23.92
CA LYS A 153 -21.22 31.64 -24.86
C LYS A 153 -19.86 31.15 -24.37
N LEU A 154 -19.07 32.03 -23.75
CA LEU A 154 -17.77 31.66 -23.21
C LEU A 154 -17.91 30.64 -22.06
N VAL A 155 -18.86 30.86 -21.14
CA VAL A 155 -19.14 29.95 -20.01
C VAL A 155 -19.64 28.59 -20.51
N LEU A 156 -20.59 28.56 -21.45
CA LEU A 156 -21.09 27.31 -22.05
C LEU A 156 -19.98 26.53 -22.76
N THR A 157 -19.17 27.21 -23.56
CA THR A 157 -18.04 26.59 -24.26
C THR A 157 -17.01 26.06 -23.27
N GLY A 158 -16.73 26.80 -22.20
CA GLY A 158 -15.87 26.36 -21.10
C GLY A 158 -16.39 25.09 -20.43
N ALA A 159 -17.68 25.04 -20.10
CA ALA A 159 -18.32 23.86 -19.49
C ALA A 159 -18.22 22.62 -20.39
N VAL A 160 -18.48 22.78 -21.69
CA VAL A 160 -18.34 21.70 -22.69
C VAL A 160 -16.89 21.23 -22.80
N CYS A 161 -15.93 22.15 -22.84
CA CYS A 161 -14.51 21.80 -22.87
C CYS A 161 -14.08 21.05 -21.60
N ILE A 162 -14.54 21.47 -20.42
CA ILE A 162 -14.27 20.75 -19.17
C ILE A 162 -14.81 19.32 -19.24
N ALA A 163 -16.07 19.14 -19.66
CA ALA A 163 -16.67 17.81 -19.80
C ALA A 163 -15.90 16.94 -20.82
N ALA A 164 -15.55 17.50 -21.98
CA ALA A 164 -14.74 16.83 -23.00
C ALA A 164 -13.33 16.48 -22.51
N ALA A 165 -12.72 17.31 -21.65
CA ALA A 165 -11.41 17.04 -21.05
C ALA A 165 -11.47 15.84 -20.11
N PHE A 166 -12.51 15.74 -19.27
CA PHE A 166 -12.71 14.60 -18.38
C PHE A 166 -12.90 13.29 -19.16
N VAL A 167 -13.79 13.29 -20.14
CA VAL A 167 -14.11 12.08 -20.91
C VAL A 167 -12.97 11.70 -21.86
N GLY A 168 -12.45 12.67 -22.62
CA GLY A 168 -11.35 12.47 -23.57
C GLY A 168 -10.04 12.09 -22.88
N GLY A 169 -9.73 12.73 -21.75
CA GLY A 169 -8.54 12.41 -20.95
C GLY A 169 -8.60 11.00 -20.38
N HIS A 170 -9.76 10.57 -19.87
CA HIS A 170 -9.97 9.20 -19.38
C HIS A 170 -9.84 8.19 -20.53
N PHE A 171 -10.51 8.45 -21.66
CA PHE A 171 -10.46 7.57 -22.84
C PHE A 171 -9.05 7.39 -23.37
N VAL A 172 -8.28 8.48 -23.54
CA VAL A 172 -6.89 8.42 -23.97
C VAL A 172 -6.06 7.60 -22.98
N THR A 173 -6.22 7.82 -21.67
CA THR A 173 -5.46 7.11 -20.63
C THR A 173 -5.75 5.61 -20.62
N VAL A 174 -7.02 5.21 -20.72
CA VAL A 174 -7.44 3.79 -20.77
C VAL A 174 -6.96 3.13 -22.06
N ARG A 175 -7.20 3.76 -23.22
CA ARG A 175 -6.82 3.19 -24.52
C ARG A 175 -5.31 3.04 -24.66
N SER A 176 -4.55 4.00 -24.14
CA SER A 176 -3.09 3.96 -24.15
C SER A 176 -2.46 3.12 -23.03
N ARG A 177 -3.28 2.59 -22.11
CA ARG A 177 -2.85 1.82 -20.93
C ARG A 177 -1.71 2.50 -20.16
N VAL A 178 -1.69 3.83 -20.12
CA VAL A 178 -0.59 4.58 -19.50
C VAL A 178 -0.61 4.30 -18.00
N PRO A 179 0.54 3.93 -17.38
CA PRO A 179 0.59 3.71 -15.95
C PRO A 179 0.20 5.01 -15.23
N VAL A 180 -0.96 4.99 -14.57
CA VAL A 180 -1.44 6.10 -13.76
C VAL A 180 -0.58 6.16 -12.51
N MET A 181 -0.21 7.37 -12.08
CA MET A 181 0.58 7.55 -10.87
C MET A 181 -0.36 7.45 -9.65
N PRO A 182 -0.14 6.49 -8.73
CA PRO A 182 -0.92 6.41 -7.50
C PRO A 182 -0.81 7.71 -6.71
N ASN A 183 -1.96 8.24 -6.29
CA ASN A 183 -1.99 9.46 -5.50
C ASN A 183 -1.82 9.14 -4.01
N ILE A 184 -0.57 9.08 -3.56
CA ILE A 184 -0.25 8.85 -2.16
C ILE A 184 -0.20 10.18 -1.40
N ARG A 185 -1.15 10.36 -0.47
CA ARG A 185 -1.17 11.50 0.45
C ARG A 185 -0.13 11.34 1.55
N GLY A 186 0.37 12.48 2.03
CA GLY A 186 1.41 12.50 3.06
C GLY A 186 0.96 11.85 4.38
N ALA A 187 -0.22 12.17 4.87
CA ALA A 187 -0.70 11.62 6.14
C ALA A 187 -0.70 10.07 6.15
N TRP A 188 -1.19 9.44 5.08
CA TRP A 188 -1.25 7.99 4.96
C TRP A 188 0.12 7.32 4.89
N LEU A 189 1.11 7.97 4.28
CA LEU A 189 2.46 7.43 4.25
C LEU A 189 3.14 7.52 5.64
N ASN A 190 2.77 8.49 6.48
CA ASN A 190 3.22 8.52 7.87
C ASN A 190 2.58 7.41 8.70
N GLU A 191 1.32 7.10 8.47
CA GLU A 191 0.66 5.96 9.11
C GLU A 191 1.35 4.62 8.78
N LEU A 192 1.71 4.40 7.50
CA LEU A 192 2.50 3.23 7.12
C LEU A 192 3.89 3.24 7.77
N ARG A 193 4.51 4.41 7.93
CA ARG A 193 5.80 4.53 8.62
C ARG A 193 5.67 4.12 10.08
N ASP A 194 4.62 4.55 10.76
CA ASP A 194 4.35 4.17 12.15
C ASP A 194 4.14 2.67 12.30
N ASP A 195 3.46 2.04 11.33
CA ASP A 195 3.29 0.58 11.28
C ASP A 195 4.64 -0.15 11.14
N VAL A 196 5.57 0.39 10.34
CA VAL A 196 6.96 -0.13 10.23
C VAL A 196 7.73 0.08 11.54
N VAL A 197 7.59 1.24 12.19
CA VAL A 197 8.23 1.53 13.49
C VAL A 197 7.74 0.56 14.56
N ASN A 198 6.44 0.29 14.62
CA ASN A 198 5.86 -0.64 15.60
C ASN A 198 6.39 -2.07 15.41
N ALA A 199 6.45 -2.55 14.17
CA ALA A 199 7.02 -3.86 13.89
C ALA A 199 8.52 -3.92 14.21
N THR A 200 9.25 -2.85 13.93
CA THR A 200 10.69 -2.72 14.27
C THR A 200 10.90 -2.70 15.79
N LEU A 201 10.05 -1.99 16.54
CA LEU A 201 10.07 -1.97 18.00
C LEU A 201 9.89 -3.37 18.58
N VAL A 202 8.88 -4.12 18.11
CA VAL A 202 8.66 -5.50 18.53
C VAL A 202 9.89 -6.38 18.24
N ALA A 203 10.50 -6.23 17.06
CA ALA A 203 11.70 -6.98 16.71
C ALA A 203 12.91 -6.63 17.61
N ILE A 204 13.13 -5.35 17.92
CA ILE A 204 14.19 -4.92 18.85
C ILE A 204 13.96 -5.53 20.24
N LEU A 205 12.74 -5.44 20.77
CA LEU A 205 12.43 -5.95 22.11
C LEU A 205 12.63 -7.47 22.19
N GLN A 206 12.21 -8.22 21.17
CA GLN A 206 12.44 -9.66 21.09
C GLN A 206 13.94 -10.00 20.98
N ASN A 207 14.71 -9.24 20.19
CA ASN A 207 16.16 -9.42 20.08
C ASN A 207 16.89 -9.10 21.39
N ASN A 208 16.37 -8.17 22.18
CA ASN A 208 16.88 -7.82 23.51
C ASN A 208 16.44 -8.81 24.61
N GLY A 209 15.73 -9.89 24.26
CA GLY A 209 15.27 -10.90 25.21
C GLY A 209 14.06 -10.49 26.06
N VAL A 210 13.35 -9.42 25.69
CA VAL A 210 12.13 -9.00 26.38
C VAL A 210 11.00 -9.98 26.07
N ALA A 211 10.42 -10.57 27.11
CA ALA A 211 9.29 -11.48 26.99
C ALA A 211 8.02 -10.69 26.68
N LEU A 212 7.63 -10.66 25.40
CA LEU A 212 6.37 -10.06 24.95
C LEU A 212 5.31 -11.15 24.80
N ASP A 213 4.09 -10.86 25.28
CA ASP A 213 2.96 -11.76 25.07
C ASP A 213 2.53 -11.78 23.59
N ARG A 214 1.90 -12.88 23.17
CA ARG A 214 1.51 -13.08 21.77
C ARG A 214 0.56 -12.00 21.26
N ARG A 215 -0.31 -11.43 22.09
CA ARG A 215 -1.27 -10.40 21.64
C ARG A 215 -0.56 -9.09 21.34
N THR A 216 0.39 -8.68 22.18
CA THR A 216 1.20 -7.47 21.94
C THR A 216 2.09 -7.61 20.72
N VAL A 217 2.74 -8.77 20.53
CA VAL A 217 3.52 -9.04 19.31
C VAL A 217 2.63 -8.95 18.06
N THR A 218 1.45 -9.57 18.11
CA THR A 218 0.51 -9.54 16.99
C THR A 218 0.01 -8.12 16.71
N ALA A 219 -0.32 -7.36 17.76
CA ALA A 219 -0.77 -5.97 17.62
C ALA A 219 0.31 -5.07 17.01
N GLY A 220 1.56 -5.17 17.50
CA GLY A 220 2.67 -4.37 17.01
C GLY A 220 3.13 -4.73 15.59
N ARG A 221 2.94 -5.99 15.15
CA ARG A 221 3.27 -6.44 13.79
C ARG A 221 2.12 -6.31 12.78
N ARG A 222 0.88 -6.17 13.25
CA ARG A 222 -0.33 -6.16 12.41
C ARG A 222 -0.25 -5.22 11.20
N GLY A 223 0.23 -3.99 11.40
CA GLY A 223 0.35 -3.01 10.33
C GLY A 223 1.37 -3.43 9.27
N TRP A 224 2.54 -3.91 9.71
CA TRP A 224 3.57 -4.46 8.82
C TRP A 224 3.11 -5.72 8.09
N ASP A 225 2.42 -6.64 8.76
CA ASP A 225 1.85 -7.84 8.14
C ASP A 225 0.80 -7.47 7.07
N SER A 226 0.02 -6.41 7.32
CA SER A 226 -0.91 -5.86 6.33
C SER A 226 -0.18 -5.29 5.10
N ILE A 227 0.90 -4.52 5.31
CA ILE A 227 1.74 -3.95 4.24
C ILE A 227 2.33 -5.07 3.38
N THR A 228 2.94 -6.08 4.01
CA THR A 228 3.57 -7.20 3.29
C THR A 228 2.55 -8.05 2.53
N THR A 229 1.34 -8.22 3.09
CA THR A 229 0.22 -8.88 2.39
C THR A 229 -0.19 -8.10 1.14
N ALA A 230 -0.31 -6.78 1.23
CA ALA A 230 -0.64 -5.94 0.09
C ALA A 230 0.47 -5.96 -0.98
N ALA A 231 1.74 -5.89 -0.57
CA ALA A 231 2.89 -5.98 -1.47
C ALA A 231 2.88 -7.30 -2.25
N LYS A 232 2.70 -8.45 -1.55
CA LYS A 232 2.59 -9.77 -2.20
C LYS A 232 1.44 -9.85 -3.20
N ALA A 233 0.30 -9.23 -2.89
CA ALA A 233 -0.83 -9.19 -3.81
C ALA A 233 -0.51 -8.37 -5.08
N VAL A 234 0.26 -7.27 -4.96
CA VAL A 234 0.72 -6.51 -6.13
C VAL A 234 1.73 -7.30 -6.93
N ASP A 235 2.72 -7.93 -6.28
CA ASP A 235 3.72 -8.77 -6.95
C ASP A 235 3.04 -9.90 -7.76
N ALA A 236 2.01 -10.53 -7.18
CA ALA A 236 1.23 -11.59 -7.85
C ALA A 236 0.42 -11.12 -9.07
N LEU A 237 0.13 -9.82 -9.19
CA LEU A 237 -0.53 -9.25 -10.36
C LEU A 237 0.48 -8.83 -11.46
N GLN A 238 1.76 -8.76 -11.11
CA GLN A 238 2.84 -8.32 -12.00
C GLN A 238 3.68 -9.48 -12.56
N GLY A 239 3.65 -10.64 -11.90
CA GLY A 239 4.23 -11.92 -12.36
C GLY A 239 3.30 -12.67 -13.31
#